data_AF-A0A317K2X9-F1
#
_entry.id   AF-A0A317K2X9-F1
#
_cell.length_a   1.000
_cell.length_b   1.000
_cell.length_c   1.000
_cell.angle_alpha   90.00
_cell.angle_beta   90.00
_cell.angle_gamma   90.00
#
_symmetry.space_group_name_H-M   'P 1'
#
loop_
_entity.id
_entity.type
_entity.pdbx_description
1 polymer ?
#
loop_
_entity_poly.entity_id
_entity_poly.type
_entity_poly.pdbx_seq_one_letter_code
_entity_poly.pdbx_strand_id
1 'polypeptide(L)'
;MTANWDEQADPLRQPPEADALEQQQDETEVGPPGTVEEAVPEASEADLAEQGVIVPDQGGMPTSLPADANPADAMEQHEEIPIPDEDRRE
;
A
#
# COMPACT_ATOMS: atom_id res chain seq x y z
N MET A 1 54.19 -2.04 31.50
CA MET A 1 53.56 -0.75 31.15
C MET A 1 52.23 -1.08 30.49
N THR A 2 51.15 -1.11 31.28
CA THR A 2 49.78 -1.36 30.80
C THR A 2 49.22 -0.04 30.30
N ALA A 3 49.06 0.10 28.99
CA ALA A 3 48.49 1.29 28.40
C ALA A 3 46.96 1.30 28.65
N ASN A 4 46.51 2.27 29.44
CA ASN A 4 45.10 2.58 29.65
C ASN A 4 44.55 3.19 28.34
N TRP A 5 43.83 2.39 27.56
CA TRP A 5 43.18 2.81 26.30
C TRP A 5 41.65 2.70 26.35
N ASP A 6 41.05 2.44 27.52
CA ASP A 6 39.63 2.07 27.64
C ASP A 6 38.70 3.19 28.15
N GLU A 7 39.24 4.35 28.52
CA GLU A 7 38.46 5.39 29.21
C GLU A 7 38.09 6.63 28.39
N GLN A 8 38.67 6.88 27.21
CA GLN A 8 38.59 8.24 26.61
C GLN A 8 37.72 8.45 25.36
N ALA A 9 37.13 7.45 24.71
CA ALA A 9 36.33 7.75 23.51
C ALA A 9 35.36 6.64 23.11
N ASP A 10 34.39 6.33 23.97
CA ASP A 10 33.18 5.64 23.48
C ASP A 10 32.09 6.70 23.25
N PRO A 11 31.94 7.22 22.02
CA PRO A 11 30.94 8.26 21.71
C PRO A 11 29.49 7.77 21.85
N LEU A 12 29.26 6.50 22.18
CA LEU A 12 27.95 5.94 22.48
C LEU A 12 27.67 5.82 24.00
N ARG A 13 28.66 6.08 24.87
CA ARG A 13 28.45 6.07 26.34
C ARG A 13 27.69 7.29 26.84
N GLN A 14 27.83 8.43 26.16
CA GLN A 14 27.07 9.63 26.46
C GLN A 14 26.44 10.17 25.18
N PRO A 15 25.12 10.42 25.19
CA PRO A 15 24.48 11.08 24.07
C PRO A 15 25.06 12.50 23.92
N PRO A 16 25.10 13.05 22.68
CA PRO A 16 25.37 14.46 22.44
C PRO A 16 24.56 15.38 23.37
N GLU A 17 25.10 16.56 23.68
CA GLU A 17 24.43 17.52 24.56
C GLU A 17 23.03 17.89 24.05
N ALA A 18 22.83 17.96 22.74
CA ALA A 18 21.52 18.22 22.12
C ALA A 18 20.50 17.12 22.48
N ASP A 19 20.86 15.86 22.25
CA ASP A 19 20.03 14.70 22.58
C ASP A 19 19.72 14.63 24.09
N ALA A 20 20.69 14.94 24.96
CA ALA A 20 20.48 14.97 26.40
C ALA A 20 19.48 16.07 26.83
N LEU A 21 19.46 17.19 26.13
CA LEU A 21 18.49 18.27 26.35
C LEU A 21 17.10 17.88 25.84
N GLU A 22 17.00 17.27 24.65
CA GLU A 22 15.74 16.76 24.10
C GLU A 22 15.09 15.72 25.03
N GLN A 23 15.89 14.82 25.61
CA GLN A 23 15.40 13.78 26.53
C GLN A 23 14.93 14.30 27.89
N GLN A 24 15.24 15.56 28.23
CA GLN A 24 14.80 16.21 29.45
C GLN A 24 13.56 17.10 29.24
N GLN A 25 13.12 17.28 28.00
CA GLN A 25 11.93 18.08 27.69
C GLN A 25 10.65 17.35 28.09
N ASP A 26 9.64 18.13 28.48
CA ASP A 26 8.33 17.61 28.85
C ASP A 26 7.57 17.18 27.59
N GLU A 27 6.92 16.01 27.64
CA GLU A 27 6.15 15.46 26.52
C GLU A 27 5.03 16.43 26.05
N THR A 28 4.51 17.26 26.96
CA THR A 28 3.48 18.27 26.63
C THR A 28 4.02 19.52 25.94
N GLU A 29 5.34 19.76 25.99
CA GLU A 29 6.03 20.82 25.25
C GLU A 29 6.29 20.41 23.80
N VAL A 30 6.61 19.14 23.57
CA VAL A 30 6.79 18.55 22.22
C VAL A 30 5.43 18.30 21.53
N GLY A 31 4.37 18.22 22.32
CA GLY A 31 3.01 17.95 21.85
C GLY A 31 2.77 16.46 21.66
N PRO A 32 1.49 16.03 21.64
CA PRO A 32 1.18 14.62 21.44
C PRO A 32 1.70 14.17 20.07
N PRO A 33 2.15 12.90 19.94
CA PRO A 33 2.42 12.33 18.63
C PRO A 33 1.18 12.50 17.76
N GLY A 34 1.37 12.89 16.50
CA GLY A 34 0.26 13.01 15.55
C GLY A 34 -0.55 11.72 15.49
N THR A 35 -1.87 11.81 15.49
CA THR A 35 -2.73 10.64 15.35
C THR A 35 -2.68 10.16 13.91
N VAL A 36 -2.61 8.84 13.72
CA VAL A 36 -2.56 8.21 12.39
C VAL A 36 -3.83 8.47 11.57
N GLU A 37 -4.93 8.84 12.25
CA GLU A 37 -6.21 9.22 11.63
C GLU A 37 -6.07 10.40 10.66
N GLU A 38 -5.11 11.30 10.86
CA GLU A 38 -4.91 12.43 9.95
C GLU A 38 -3.96 12.07 8.78
N ALA A 39 -3.22 10.96 8.91
CA ALA A 39 -2.12 10.62 8.00
C ALA A 39 -2.52 9.66 6.86
N VAL A 40 -3.59 8.87 7.03
CA VAL A 40 -3.99 7.89 6.02
C VAL A 40 -5.51 7.95 5.82
N PRO A 41 -5.98 8.34 4.62
CA PRO A 41 -7.41 8.26 4.32
C PRO A 41 -7.87 6.81 4.44
N GLU A 42 -9.10 6.61 4.91
CA GLU A 42 -9.71 5.28 4.92
C GLU A 42 -9.69 4.70 3.50
N ALA A 43 -9.43 3.39 3.42
CA ALA A 43 -9.44 2.68 2.14
C ALA A 43 -10.80 2.87 1.46
N SER A 44 -10.78 3.35 0.23
CA SER A 44 -11.99 3.48 -0.57
C SER A 44 -12.53 2.09 -0.97
N GLU A 45 -13.78 2.04 -1.42
CA GLU A 45 -14.37 0.80 -1.94
C GLU A 45 -13.55 0.19 -3.09
N ALA A 46 -12.94 1.04 -3.93
CA ALA A 46 -12.05 0.59 -5.00
C ALA A 46 -10.78 -0.05 -4.45
N ASP A 47 -10.15 0.56 -3.44
CA ASP A 47 -8.95 0.02 -2.80
C ASP A 47 -9.23 -1.34 -2.14
N LEU A 48 -10.41 -1.51 -1.56
CA LEU A 48 -10.85 -2.78 -0.97
C LEU A 48 -11.13 -3.85 -2.02
N ALA A 49 -11.63 -3.47 -3.20
CA ALA A 49 -11.83 -4.40 -4.32
C ALA A 49 -10.48 -4.87 -4.91
N GLU A 50 -9.50 -3.97 -5.05
CA GLU A 50 -8.15 -4.30 -5.53
C GLU A 50 -7.40 -5.23 -4.56
N GLN A 51 -7.63 -5.07 -3.26
CA GLN A 51 -7.09 -5.97 -2.22
C GLN A 51 -7.84 -7.31 -2.12
N GLY A 52 -8.92 -7.49 -2.89
CA GLY A 52 -9.76 -8.68 -2.84
C GLY A 52 -10.57 -8.82 -1.55
N VAL A 53 -10.69 -7.74 -0.77
CA VAL A 53 -11.53 -7.68 0.45
C VAL A 53 -13.00 -7.63 0.06
N ILE A 54 -13.32 -6.88 -0.99
CA ILE A 54 -14.63 -6.88 -1.64
C ILE A 54 -14.49 -7.67 -2.94
N VAL A 55 -15.22 -8.78 -3.05
CA VAL A 55 -15.38 -9.45 -4.34
C VAL A 55 -16.42 -8.63 -5.10
N PRO A 56 -16.07 -7.96 -6.22
CA PRO A 56 -17.08 -7.28 -7.02
C PRO A 56 -18.13 -8.29 -7.44
N ASP A 57 -19.40 -7.89 -7.44
CA ASP A 57 -20.46 -8.69 -8.02
C ASP A 57 -20.09 -8.93 -9.49
N GLN A 58 -19.56 -10.12 -9.77
CA GLN A 58 -19.31 -10.60 -11.11
C GLN A 58 -20.68 -10.87 -11.69
N GLY A 59 -21.41 -9.81 -12.07
CA GLY A 59 -22.72 -9.88 -12.68
C GLY A 59 -22.71 -11.05 -13.65
N GLY A 60 -23.42 -12.10 -13.28
CA GLY A 60 -23.16 -13.44 -13.81
C GLY A 60 -23.07 -13.39 -15.32
N MET A 61 -22.02 -13.98 -15.89
CA MET A 61 -21.87 -14.03 -17.34
C MET A 61 -23.20 -14.50 -17.93
N PRO A 62 -23.80 -13.74 -18.87
CA PRO A 62 -25.11 -14.05 -19.37
C PRO A 62 -25.07 -15.46 -19.97
N THR A 63 -25.78 -16.40 -19.34
CA THR A 63 -25.84 -17.80 -19.78
C THR A 63 -26.74 -17.98 -21.01
N SER A 64 -27.32 -16.89 -21.51
CA SER A 64 -28.27 -16.86 -22.62
C SER A 64 -28.16 -15.53 -23.36
N LEU A 65 -28.44 -15.58 -24.67
CA LEU A 65 -28.54 -14.37 -25.49
C LEU A 65 -29.81 -13.56 -25.14
N PRO A 66 -29.78 -12.23 -25.34
CA PRO A 66 -30.97 -11.38 -25.30
C PRO A 66 -32.08 -11.88 -26.24
N ALA A 67 -33.35 -11.61 -25.91
CA ALA A 67 -34.50 -12.08 -26.68
C ALA A 67 -34.60 -11.47 -28.09
N ASP A 68 -33.92 -10.35 -28.32
CA ASP A 68 -33.82 -9.62 -29.58
C ASP A 68 -32.50 -9.89 -30.33
N ALA A 69 -31.65 -10.79 -29.82
CA ALA A 69 -30.41 -11.16 -30.48
C ALA A 69 -30.68 -11.83 -31.83
N ASN A 70 -29.97 -11.39 -32.86
CA ASN A 70 -30.02 -11.95 -34.19
C ASN A 70 -29.00 -13.11 -34.35
N PRO A 71 -29.06 -13.91 -35.42
CA PRO A 71 -28.14 -15.03 -35.62
C PRO A 71 -26.66 -14.63 -35.74
N ALA A 72 -26.35 -13.41 -36.19
CA ALA A 72 -24.98 -12.90 -36.24
C ALA A 72 -24.45 -12.60 -34.83
N ASP A 73 -25.29 -12.04 -33.94
CA ASP A 73 -24.91 -11.79 -32.55
C ASP A 73 -24.56 -13.10 -31.82
N ALA A 74 -25.29 -14.19 -32.11
CA ALA A 74 -24.99 -15.51 -31.57
C ALA A 74 -23.64 -16.06 -32.06
N MET A 75 -23.27 -15.75 -33.29
CA MET A 75 -21.99 -16.17 -33.88
C MET A 75 -20.82 -15.38 -33.29
N GLU A 76 -20.95 -14.06 -33.18
CA GLU A 76 -19.94 -13.17 -32.58
C GLU A 76 -19.60 -13.58 -31.14
N GLN A 77 -20.60 -14.00 -30.36
CA GLN A 77 -20.40 -14.46 -28.98
C GLN A 77 -19.60 -15.77 -28.85
N HIS A 78 -19.43 -16.53 -29.93
CA HIS A 78 -18.60 -17.72 -29.97
C HIS A 78 -17.21 -17.46 -30.58
N GLU A 79 -16.93 -16.24 -31.02
CA GLU A 79 -15.61 -15.89 -31.56
C GLU A 79 -14.61 -15.71 -30.43
N GLU A 80 -13.47 -16.40 -30.54
CA GLU A 80 -12.34 -16.23 -29.64
C GLU A 80 -11.71 -14.85 -29.90
N ILE A 81 -11.77 -13.96 -28.91
CA ILE A 81 -11.09 -12.66 -28.99
C ILE A 81 -9.61 -12.90 -28.67
N PRO A 82 -8.69 -12.70 -29.63
CA PRO A 82 -7.27 -12.86 -29.36
C PRO A 82 -6.85 -11.84 -28.30
N ILE A 83 -6.23 -12.32 -27.22
CA ILE A 83 -5.61 -11.44 -26.23
C ILE A 83 -4.37 -10.82 -26.89
N PRO A 84 -4.30 -9.49 -27.05
CA PRO A 84 -3.10 -8.86 -27.57
C PRO A 84 -1.94 -9.15 -26.62
N ASP A 85 -0.86 -9.68 -27.18
CA ASP A 85 0.38 -9.97 -26.46
C ASP A 85 0.98 -8.65 -25.97
N GLU A 86 0.89 -8.37 -24.66
CA GLU A 86 1.32 -7.08 -24.08
C GLU A 86 2.83 -6.82 -24.28
N ASP A 87 3.59 -7.89 -24.57
CA ASP A 87 5.03 -7.90 -24.85
C ASP A 87 5.40 -7.57 -26.30
N ARG A 88 4.43 -7.40 -27.22
CA ARG A 88 4.71 -7.01 -28.63
C ARG A 88 4.84 -5.50 -28.87
N ARG A 89 5.08 -4.72 -27.82
CA ARG A 89 5.45 -3.30 -27.95
C ARG A 89 6.97 -3.19 -28.12
N GLU A 90 7.44 -3.51 -29.32
CA GLU A 90 8.77 -3.08 -29.84
C GLU A 90 8.60 -2.12 -31.00
#